data_AF-A0A0F3LRT8-F1
#
_entry.id   AF-A0A0F3LRT8-F1
#
_cell.length_a   1.000
_cell.length_b   1.000
_cell.length_c   1.000
_cell.angle_alpha   90.00
_cell.angle_beta   90.00
_cell.angle_gamma   90.00
#
_symmetry.space_group_name_H-M   'P 1'
#
loop_
_entity.id
_entity.type
_entity.pdbx_description
1 polymer ?
#
loop_
_entity_poly.entity_id
_entity_poly.type
_entity_poly.pdbx_seq_one_letter_code
_entity_poly.pdbx_strand_id
1 'polypeptide(L)'
;MSRHIPKSANLTALTISHFYPSLDQCLHALFHYHQGPQLTLKNDPVSSQHVCVQQRTQGRLKKEIRLNKTEVEQANKNRLALYQLLAHVLNQFETA
;
A
#
# COMPACT_ATOMS: atom_id res chain seq x y z
N MET A 1 -4.99 0.17 -23.28
CA MET A 1 -4.25 -1.07 -23.01
C MET A 1 -4.58 -1.54 -21.60
N SER A 2 -5.38 -2.60 -21.49
CA SER A 2 -5.81 -3.15 -20.20
C SER A 2 -4.63 -3.86 -19.54
N ARG A 3 -4.06 -3.22 -18.51
CA ARG A 3 -2.95 -3.79 -17.72
C ARG A 3 -3.55 -4.81 -16.76
N HIS A 4 -3.41 -6.09 -17.09
CA HIS A 4 -3.78 -7.19 -16.21
C HIS A 4 -2.84 -7.22 -15.01
N ILE A 5 -3.38 -6.99 -13.81
CA ILE A 5 -2.65 -7.23 -12.57
C ILE A 5 -2.83 -8.71 -12.18
N PRO A 6 -1.75 -9.42 -11.85
CA PRO A 6 -1.79 -10.82 -11.44
C PRO A 6 -2.53 -11.03 -10.11
N LYS A 7 -3.27 -12.15 -9.97
CA LYS A 7 -4.14 -12.48 -8.82
C LYS A 7 -3.42 -12.67 -7.46
N SER A 8 -2.11 -12.52 -7.36
CA SER A 8 -1.34 -12.76 -6.13
C SER A 8 -0.80 -11.44 -5.58
N ALA A 9 -1.00 -11.15 -4.29
CA ALA A 9 -0.47 -9.97 -3.61
C ALA A 9 1.01 -9.71 -3.90
N ASN A 10 1.82 -10.76 -3.98
CA ASN A 10 3.25 -10.65 -4.29
C ASN A 10 3.51 -10.16 -5.71
N LEU A 11 2.85 -10.75 -6.71
CA LEU A 11 3.06 -10.32 -8.10
C LEU A 11 2.50 -8.90 -8.34
N THR A 12 1.39 -8.55 -7.68
CA THR A 12 0.84 -7.19 -7.68
C THR A 12 1.80 -6.21 -7.03
N ALA A 13 2.34 -6.54 -5.85
CA ALA A 13 3.31 -5.69 -5.17
C ALA A 13 4.57 -5.49 -6.02
N LEU A 14 5.06 -6.55 -6.68
CA LEU A 14 6.25 -6.48 -7.52
C LEU A 14 6.01 -5.61 -8.76
N THR A 15 4.85 -5.76 -9.39
CA THR A 15 4.46 -4.96 -10.55
C THR A 15 4.36 -3.48 -10.15
N ILE A 16 3.63 -3.17 -9.09
CA ILE A 16 3.34 -1.78 -8.68
C ILE A 16 4.58 -1.09 -8.11
N SER A 17 5.38 -1.77 -7.30
CA SER A 17 6.66 -1.24 -6.80
C SER A 17 7.67 -0.94 -7.91
N HIS A 18 7.56 -1.60 -9.05
CA HIS A 18 8.38 -1.32 -10.22
C HIS A 18 7.91 -0.06 -10.97
N PHE A 19 6.60 0.18 -11.04
CA PHE A 19 6.01 1.32 -11.76
C PHE A 19 5.95 2.61 -10.94
N TYR A 20 5.87 2.51 -9.62
CA TYR A 20 5.65 3.65 -8.74
C TYR A 20 6.78 3.78 -7.71
N PRO A 21 7.46 4.94 -7.62
CA PRO A 21 8.61 5.14 -6.75
C PRO A 21 8.27 5.36 -5.27
N SER A 22 7.00 5.48 -4.92
CA SER A 22 6.58 5.77 -3.54
C SER A 22 5.39 4.92 -3.13
N LEU A 23 5.35 4.57 -1.85
CA LEU A 23 4.31 3.69 -1.32
C LEU A 23 2.90 4.31 -1.46
N ASP A 24 2.75 5.61 -1.27
CA ASP A 24 1.48 6.32 -1.50
C ASP A 24 0.97 6.16 -2.94
N GLN A 25 1.86 6.36 -3.92
CA GLN A 25 1.53 6.15 -5.32
C GLN A 25 1.19 4.69 -5.63
N CYS A 26 1.88 3.75 -4.98
CA CYS A 26 1.57 2.32 -5.10
C CYS A 26 0.16 1.99 -4.60
N LEU A 27 -0.23 2.53 -3.45
CA LEU A 27 -1.57 2.34 -2.87
C LEU A 27 -2.66 2.99 -3.73
N HIS A 28 -2.40 4.19 -4.26
CA HIS A 28 -3.32 4.86 -5.17
C HIS A 28 -3.49 4.08 -6.49
N ALA A 29 -2.40 3.54 -7.02
CA ALA A 29 -2.42 2.68 -8.19
C ALA A 29 -3.23 1.40 -7.95
N LEU A 30 -2.98 0.71 -6.83
CA LEU A 30 -3.72 -0.47 -6.41
C LEU A 30 -5.23 -0.26 -6.46
N PHE A 31 -5.70 0.85 -5.89
CA PHE A 31 -7.12 1.21 -5.92
C PHE A 31 -7.65 1.35 -7.36
N HIS A 32 -6.93 2.07 -8.21
CA HIS A 32 -7.33 2.30 -9.60
C HIS A 32 -7.39 1.02 -10.42
N TYR A 33 -6.46 0.07 -10.19
CA TYR A 33 -6.40 -1.16 -10.96
C TYR A 33 -7.36 -2.25 -10.47
N HIS A 34 -7.59 -2.35 -9.16
CA HIS A 34 -8.41 -3.43 -8.59
C HIS A 34 -9.89 -3.07 -8.42
N GLN A 35 -10.29 -1.81 -8.69
CA GLN A 35 -11.61 -1.25 -8.34
C GLN A 35 -12.06 -1.65 -6.92
N GLY A 36 -11.09 -1.79 -6.03
CA GLY A 36 -11.23 -2.39 -4.72
C GLY A 36 -11.43 -1.32 -3.64
N PRO A 37 -11.26 -1.69 -2.37
CA PRO A 37 -11.26 -0.71 -1.29
C PRO A 37 -10.10 0.28 -1.45
N GLN A 38 -10.38 1.57 -1.21
CA GLN A 38 -9.43 2.66 -1.35
C GLN A 38 -8.40 2.60 -0.23
N LEU A 39 -7.15 2.33 -0.58
CA LEU A 39 -6.02 2.39 0.34
C LEU A 39 -5.42 3.80 0.30
N THR A 40 -5.35 4.45 1.44
CA THR A 40 -4.78 5.79 1.59
C THR A 40 -3.75 5.80 2.70
N LEU A 41 -2.62 6.45 2.45
CA LEU A 41 -1.62 6.68 3.49
C LEU A 41 -1.97 7.98 4.22
N LYS A 42 -2.10 7.92 5.54
CA LYS A 42 -2.31 9.09 6.40
C LYS A 42 -1.27 9.12 7.49
N ASN A 43 -0.86 10.31 7.89
CA ASN A 43 -0.03 10.46 9.09
C ASN A 43 -0.87 10.10 10.33
N ASP A 44 -0.26 9.41 11.29
CA ASP A 44 -0.91 9.14 12.56
C ASP A 44 -1.00 10.46 13.36
N PRO A 45 -2.18 10.85 13.88
CA PRO A 45 -2.36 12.10 14.61
C PRO A 45 -1.78 12.05 16.02
N VAL A 46 -1.46 10.87 16.55
CA VAL A 46 -0.95 10.66 17.92
C VAL A 46 0.57 10.48 17.91
N SER A 47 1.14 9.94 16.84
CA SER A 47 2.57 9.68 16.76
C SER A 47 3.21 10.20 15.47
N SER A 48 4.12 11.15 15.59
CA SER A 48 4.91 11.68 14.46
C SER A 48 5.86 10.66 13.82
N GLN A 49 6.04 9.50 14.46
CA GLN A 49 6.92 8.42 14.00
C GLN A 49 6.19 7.35 13.19
N HIS A 50 4.86 7.41 13.11
CA HIS A 50 4.05 6.39 12.44
C HIS A 50 3.18 6.99 11.33
N VAL A 51 2.90 6.15 10.33
CA VAL A 51 1.96 6.42 9.25
C VAL A 51 0.96 5.27 9.18
N CYS A 52 -0.30 5.62 8.98
CA CYS A 52 -1.42 4.70 8.91
C CYS A 52 -1.82 4.45 7.46
N VAL A 53 -1.81 3.19 7.04
CA VAL A 53 -2.47 2.77 5.80
C VAL A 53 -3.92 2.45 6.13
N GLN A 54 -4.81 3.32 5.67
CA GLN A 54 -6.25 3.21 5.87
C GLN A 54 -6.90 2.60 4.63
N GLN A 55 -7.63 1.50 4.84
CA GLN A 55 -8.50 0.90 3.84
C GLN A 55 -9.93 1.43 4.05
N ARG A 56 -10.44 2.12 3.03
CA ARG A 56 -11.78 2.69 3.01
C ARG A 56 -12.63 2.04 1.93
N THR A 57 -13.83 1.60 2.28
CA THR A 57 -14.81 1.08 1.32
C THR A 57 -16.07 1.94 1.43
N GLN A 58 -16.52 2.52 0.31
CA GLN A 58 -17.69 3.41 0.28
C GLN A 58 -17.63 4.53 1.34
N GLY A 59 -16.45 5.13 1.53
CA GLY A 59 -16.23 6.21 2.50
C GLY A 59 -16.12 5.78 3.97
N ARG A 60 -16.34 4.51 4.31
CA ARG A 60 -16.16 3.98 5.66
C ARG A 60 -14.77 3.38 5.83
N LEU A 61 -14.08 3.72 6.91
CA LEU A 61 -12.83 3.06 7.31
C LEU A 61 -13.16 1.62 7.71
N LYS A 62 -12.61 0.66 6.97
CA LYS A 62 -12.77 -0.77 7.25
C LYS A 62 -11.61 -1.30 8.09
N LYS A 63 -10.39 -0.91 7.73
CA LYS A 63 -9.19 -1.40 8.37
C LYS A 63 -8.09 -0.33 8.32
N GLU A 64 -7.26 -0.33 9.35
CA GLU A 64 -6.10 0.55 9.48
C GLU A 64 -4.90 -0.28 9.89
N ILE A 65 -3.77 -0.06 9.23
CA ILE A 65 -2.49 -0.67 9.58
C ILE A 65 -1.52 0.46 9.90
N ARG A 66 -0.88 0.39 11.07
CA ARG A 66 0.18 1.33 11.45
C ARG A 66 1.53 0.81 10.97
N LEU A 67 2.26 1.66 10.28
CA LEU A 67 3.62 1.43 9.80
C LEU A 67 4.54 2.49 10.38
N ASN A 68 5.82 2.18 10.59
CA ASN A 68 6.77 3.21 10.97
C ASN A 68 7.06 4.11 9.77
N LYS A 69 7.08 5.42 10.02
CA LYS A 69 7.39 6.43 9.02
C LYS A 69 8.80 6.24 8.45
N THR A 70 9.77 5.90 9.31
CA THR A 70 11.14 5.60 8.91
C THR A 70 11.22 4.41 7.94
N GLU A 71 10.42 3.37 8.17
CA GLU A 71 10.36 2.21 7.27
C GLU A 71 9.75 2.59 5.91
N VAL A 72 8.73 3.45 5.89
CA VAL A 72 8.16 3.97 4.63
C VAL A 72 9.16 4.85 3.88
N GLU A 73 9.91 5.71 4.59
CA GLU A 73 10.95 6.54 3.98
C GLU A 73 12.11 5.70 3.43
N GLN A 74 12.50 4.64 4.14
CA GLN A 74 13.50 3.67 3.66
C GLN A 74 12.98 2.87 2.46
N ALA A 75 11.73 2.43 2.49
CA ALA A 75 11.06 1.78 1.37
C ALA A 75 11.06 2.67 0.13
N ASN A 76 10.73 3.96 0.25
CA ASN A 76 10.78 4.90 -0.87
C ASN A 76 12.19 5.07 -1.47
N LYS A 77 13.25 4.77 -0.70
CA LYS A 77 14.65 4.81 -1.17
C LYS A 77 15.14 3.47 -1.73
N ASN A 78 14.49 2.36 -1.40
CA ASN A 78 14.90 1.03 -1.81
C ASN A 78 13.72 0.23 -2.39
N ARG A 79 13.75 -0.05 -3.69
CA ARG A 79 12.71 -0.79 -4.40
C ARG A 79 12.39 -2.16 -3.81
N LEU A 80 13.39 -2.88 -3.29
CA LEU A 80 13.18 -4.18 -2.66
C LEU A 80 12.41 -4.03 -1.34
N ALA A 81 12.78 -3.04 -0.53
CA ALA A 81 12.07 -2.72 0.72
C ALA A 81 10.65 -2.23 0.43
N LEU A 82 10.45 -1.44 -0.64
CA LEU A 82 9.13 -1.02 -1.10
C LEU A 82 8.26 -2.19 -1.51
N TYR A 83 8.81 -3.12 -2.28
CA TYR A 83 8.13 -4.36 -2.65
C TYR A 83 7.73 -5.17 -1.40
N GLN A 84 8.66 -5.41 -0.48
CA GLN A 84 8.41 -6.19 0.73
C GLN A 84 7.34 -5.55 1.60
N LEU A 85 7.41 -4.23 1.78
CA LEU A 85 6.44 -3.47 2.56
C LEU A 85 5.05 -3.49 1.90
N LEU A 86 4.99 -3.31 0.59
CA LEU A 86 3.74 -3.36 -0.17
C LEU A 86 3.12 -4.76 -0.15
N ALA A 87 3.93 -5.81 -0.30
CA ALA A 87 3.50 -7.20 -0.20
C ALA A 87 2.97 -7.53 1.19
N HIS A 88 3.66 -7.07 2.25
CA HIS A 88 3.21 -7.24 3.62
C HIS A 88 1.87 -6.54 3.86
N VAL A 89 1.74 -5.29 3.40
CA VAL A 89 0.51 -4.50 3.50
C VAL A 89 -0.64 -5.20 2.76
N LEU A 90 -0.43 -5.62 1.52
CA LEU A 90 -1.43 -6.33 0.73
C LEU A 90 -1.85 -7.65 1.40
N ASN A 91 -0.89 -8.43 1.89
CA ASN A 91 -1.17 -9.69 2.57
C ASN A 91 -2.00 -9.45 3.84
N GLN A 92 -1.66 -8.43 4.64
CA GLN A 92 -2.46 -8.02 5.80
C GLN A 92 -3.89 -7.61 5.42
N PHE A 93 -4.12 -7.08 4.22
CA PHE A 93 -5.46 -6.75 3.73
C PHE A 93 -6.19 -7.92 3.06
N GLU A 94 -5.51 -8.90 2.48
CA GLU A 94 -6.11 -10.13 1.95
C GLU A 94 -6.52 -11.12 3.06
N THR A 95 -5.76 -11.18 4.16
CA THR A 95 -5.96 -12.19 5.20
C THR A 95 -7.05 -11.82 6.24
N ALA A 96 -7.91 -10.83 5.98
CA ALA A 96 -8.88 -10.31 6.95
C ALA A 96 -10.29 -10.10 6.40
#